data_AF-A0A5C7QJJ0-F1
#
_entry.id   AF-A0A5C7QJJ0-F1
#
_cell.length_a   1.000
_cell.length_b   1.000
_cell.length_c   1.000
_cell.angle_alpha   90.00
_cell.angle_beta   90.00
_cell.angle_gamma   90.00
#
_symmetry.space_group_name_H-M   'P 1'
#
loop_
_entity.id
_entity.type
_entity.pdbx_description
1 polymer ?
#
loop_
_entity_poly.entity_id
_entity_poly.type
_entity_poly.pdbx_seq_one_letter_code
_entity_poly.pdbx_strand_id
1 'polypeptide(L)' 'MPPPRLSVTIITKNEAHRIERCLRSDAFADEIVVVDRSSTDATVD' A
#
# COMPACT_ATOMS: atom_id res chain seq x y z
N MET A 1 11.77 26.32 -3.56
CA MET A 1 11.76 25.21 -2.57
C MET A 1 10.95 24.08 -3.20
N PRO A 2 11.45 22.83 -3.27
CA PRO A 2 10.66 21.73 -3.82
C PRO A 2 9.42 21.48 -2.94
N PRO A 3 8.33 20.94 -3.51
CA PRO A 3 7.17 20.52 -2.72
C PRO A 3 7.58 19.44 -1.70
N PRO A 4 6.92 19.39 -0.52
CA PRO A 4 7.15 18.30 0.43
C PRO A 4 6.72 16.96 -0.17
N ARG A 5 7.40 15.88 0.24
CA ARG A 5 7.06 14.51 -0.19
C ARG A 5 5.94 13.92 0.66
N LEU A 6 5.09 13.11 0.05
CA LEU A 6 4.03 12.36 0.70
C LEU A 6 4.33 10.86 0.70
N SER A 7 4.38 10.26 1.88
CA SER A 7 4.45 8.81 2.05
C SER A 7 3.12 8.28 2.59
N VAL A 8 2.64 7.16 2.02
CA VAL A 8 1.45 6.43 2.48
C VAL A 8 1.87 5.07 3.03
N THR A 9 1.38 4.71 4.21
CA THR A 9 1.60 3.39 4.81
C THR A 9 0.31 2.61 4.86
N ILE A 10 0.29 1.41 4.27
CA ILE A 10 -0.86 0.52 4.21
C ILE A 10 -0.57 -0.73 5.05
N ILE A 11 -1.32 -0.92 6.12
CA ILE A 11 -1.22 -2.13 6.95
C ILE A 11 -2.24 -3.14 6.45
N THR A 12 -1.78 -4.33 6.06
CA THR A 12 -2.61 -5.35 5.42
C THR A 12 -2.63 -6.66 6.22
N LYS A 13 -3.71 -7.43 6.05
CA LYS A 13 -3.83 -8.82 6.48
C LYS A 13 -4.92 -9.52 5.67
N ASN A 14 -4.55 -10.45 4.80
CA ASN A 14 -5.45 -11.20 3.94
C ASN A 14 -6.32 -10.32 3.02
N GLU A 15 -5.70 -9.37 2.34
CA GLU A 15 -6.32 -8.36 1.49
C GLU A 15 -6.03 -8.55 -0.02
N ALA A 16 -5.68 -9.76 -0.47
CA ALA A 16 -5.36 -10.05 -1.89
C ALA A 16 -6.43 -9.53 -2.87
N HIS A 17 -7.70 -9.54 -2.46
CA HIS A 17 -8.83 -9.08 -3.26
C HIS A 17 -9.05 -7.55 -3.29
N ARG A 18 -8.36 -6.78 -2.44
CA ARG A 18 -8.54 -5.32 -2.32
C ARG A 18 -7.25 -4.53 -2.50
N ILE A 19 -6.10 -5.13 -2.19
CA ILE A 19 -4.82 -4.44 -2.12
C ILE A 19 -4.49 -3.72 -3.44
N GLU A 20 -4.73 -4.36 -4.58
CA GLU A 20 -4.49 -3.78 -5.90
C GLU A 20 -5.33 -2.49 -6.13
N ARG A 21 -6.60 -2.49 -5.70
CA ARG A 21 -7.45 -1.29 -5.79
C ARG A 21 -7.01 -0.20 -4.81
N CYS A 22 -6.55 -0.57 -3.63
CA CYS A 22 -6.01 0.37 -2.64
C CYS A 22 -4.74 1.05 -3.17
N LEU A 23 -3.79 0.28 -3.70
CA LEU A 23 -2.56 0.82 -4.30
C LEU A 23 -2.85 1.77 -5.45
N ARG A 24 -3.87 1.48 -6.28
CA ARG A 24 -4.32 2.39 -7.33
C ARG A 24 -4.89 3.71 -6.79
N SER A 25 -5.63 3.70 -5.68
CA SER A 25 -6.13 4.95 -5.09
C SER A 25 -5.03 5.81 -4.49
N ASP A 26 -3.93 5.19 -4.06
CA ASP A 26 -2.81 5.86 -3.40
C ASP A 26 -1.68 6.28 -4.36
N ALA A 27 -1.88 6.12 -5.68
CA ALA A 27 -0.88 6.40 -6.72
C ALA A 27 -0.41 7.88 -6.81
N PHE A 28 -0.99 8.78 -6.01
CA PHE A 28 -0.58 10.17 -5.89
C PHE A 28 0.56 10.39 -4.87
N ALA A 29 0.88 9.39 -4.07
CA ALA A 29 1.99 9.45 -3.11
C ALA A 29 3.35 9.27 -3.80
N ASP A 30 4.38 9.93 -3.27
CA ASP A 30 5.76 9.75 -3.72
C ASP A 30 6.33 8.39 -3.30
N GLU A 31 5.76 7.81 -2.25
CA GLU A 31 6.17 6.54 -1.64
C GLU A 31 4.96 5.83 -1.04
N ILE A 32 4.89 4.52 -1.25
CA ILE A 32 3.90 3.64 -0.63
C ILE A 32 4.63 2.50 0.07
N VAL A 33 4.38 2.34 1.37
CA VAL A 33 4.94 1.26 2.20
C VAL A 33 3.81 0.32 2.59
N VAL A 34 3.89 -0.94 2.17
CA VAL A 34 2.95 -1.98 2.60
C VAL A 34 3.55 -2.75 3.76
N VAL A 35 2.84 -2.78 4.88
CA VAL A 35 3.19 -3.58 6.05
C VAL A 35 2.21 -4.74 6.13
N ASP A 36 2.66 -5.92 5.71
CA ASP A 36 1.86 -7.14 5.81
C ASP A 36 1.95 -7.77 7.20
N ARG A 37 0.80 -7.97 7.84
CA ARG A 37 0.68 -8.64 9.14
C ARG A 37 0.61 -10.16 8.96
N SER A 38 1.63 -10.73 8.31
CA SER A 38 1.75 -12.18 8.04
C SER A 38 0.49 -12.76 7.40
N SER A 39 0.14 -12.27 6.21
CA SER A 39 -0.97 -12.81 5.44
C SER A 39 -0.73 -14.27 5.05
N THR A 40 -1.82 -15.02 4.93
CA THR A 40 -1.84 -16.42 4.47
C THR A 40 -2.43 -16.57 3.07
N ASP A 41 -2.78 -15.46 2.43
CA ASP A 41 -3.24 -15.38 1.05
C ASP A 41 -2.22 -14.66 0.17
N ALA A 42 -2.57 -14.43 -1.10
CA ALA A 42 -1.75 -13.74 -2.09
C ALA A 42 -1.75 -12.20 -1.91
N THR A 43 -1.73 -11.67 -0.67
CA THR A 43 -1.68 -10.21 -0.43
C THR A 43 -0.38 -9.57 -0.94
N VAL A 44 0.71 -10.35 -0.98
CA VAL A 44 2.06 -9.88 -1.35
C VAL A 44 2.51 -10.31 -2.76
N ASP A 45 1.72 -11.14 -3.45
CA ASP A 45 1.99 -11.63 -4.81
C ASP A 45 1.35 -10.70 -5.85
#